data_AF-A0A7V9HMM8-F1
#
_entry.id   AF-A0A7V9HMM8-F1
#
_cell.length_a   1.000
_cell.length_b   1.000
_cell.length_c   1.000
_cell.angle_alpha   90.00
_cell.angle_beta   90.00
_cell.angle_gamma   90.00
#
_symmetry.space_group_name_H-M   'P 1'
#
loop_
_entity.id
_entity.type
_entity.pdbx_description
1 polymer ?
#
loop_
_entity_poly.entity_id
_entity_poly.type
_entity_poly.pdbx_seq_one_letter_code
_entity_poly.pdbx_strand_id
1 'polypeptide(L)'
;MGNDPRYTPTTCFETFQLPWPPGQEPWRDERLHAIADAARDLDMKRRKWLDPEGITAAELKKRTLTNLYNERPAWLEHAHAALDWAVWTAYGWDDPVSAAVPEDKILARLFELNLARSTQRAA
;
A
#
# COMPACT_ATOMS: atom_id res chain seq x y z
N MET A 1 -22.54 -12.68 -9.47
CA MET A 1 -21.21 -12.94 -8.90
C MET A 1 -20.18 -12.83 -10.01
N GLY A 2 -19.12 -12.04 -9.83
CA GLY A 2 -18.16 -11.74 -10.90
C GLY A 2 -17.36 -10.45 -10.70
N ASN A 3 -17.18 -10.01 -9.44
CA ASN A 3 -16.49 -8.76 -9.11
C ASN A 3 -15.20 -9.01 -8.33
N ASP A 4 -14.64 -10.23 -8.46
CA ASP A 4 -13.35 -10.53 -7.84
C ASP A 4 -12.26 -9.74 -8.58
N PRO A 5 -11.46 -8.93 -7.88
CA PRO A 5 -10.44 -8.12 -8.51
C PRO A 5 -9.40 -9.02 -9.20
N ARG A 6 -9.15 -8.78 -10.49
CA ARG A 6 -8.09 -9.43 -11.24
C ARG A 6 -6.89 -8.51 -11.34
N TYR A 7 -5.73 -8.98 -10.88
CA TYR A 7 -4.48 -8.25 -11.00
C TYR A 7 -3.74 -8.64 -12.28
N THR A 8 -3.65 -7.73 -13.24
CA THR A 8 -2.87 -7.90 -14.47
C THR A 8 -1.70 -6.90 -14.44
N PRO A 9 -0.44 -7.35 -14.30
CA PRO A 9 0.70 -6.46 -14.08
C PRO A 9 0.83 -5.32 -15.11
N THR A 10 0.60 -5.62 -16.40
CA THR A 10 0.72 -4.67 -17.51
C THR A 10 -0.33 -3.55 -17.50
N THR A 11 -1.48 -3.78 -16.87
CA THR A 11 -2.57 -2.77 -16.78
C THR A 11 -2.76 -2.21 -15.38
N CYS A 12 -2.11 -2.79 -14.37
CA CYS A 12 -2.19 -2.36 -12.98
C CYS A 12 -0.86 -1.75 -12.52
N PHE A 13 0.23 -2.53 -12.51
CA PHE A 13 1.51 -2.13 -11.90
C PHE A 13 2.34 -1.23 -12.81
N GLU A 14 2.59 -1.68 -14.04
CA GLU A 14 3.51 -1.01 -14.97
C GLU A 14 3.02 0.38 -15.39
N THR A 15 1.71 0.59 -15.30
CA THR A 15 1.03 1.86 -15.60
C THR A 15 0.65 2.64 -14.33
N PHE A 16 0.92 2.10 -13.14
CA PHE A 16 0.56 2.77 -11.89
C PHE A 16 1.35 4.06 -11.71
N GLN A 17 0.67 5.11 -11.27
CA GLN A 17 1.30 6.42 -11.06
C GLN A 17 1.90 6.50 -9.66
N LEU A 18 3.02 5.81 -9.43
CA LEU A 18 3.75 5.88 -8.16
C LEU A 18 4.17 7.31 -7.81
N PRO A 19 4.39 7.66 -6.52
CA PRO A 19 4.86 8.99 -6.12
C PRO A 19 6.10 9.45 -6.88
N TRP A 20 7.04 8.52 -7.09
CA TRP A 20 8.21 8.69 -7.94
C TRP A 20 8.20 7.63 -9.05
N PRO A 21 8.67 7.96 -10.27
CA PRO A 21 8.82 6.96 -11.33
C PRO A 21 9.76 5.82 -10.89
N PRO A 22 9.53 4.57 -11.33
CA PRO A 22 10.43 3.46 -11.03
C PRO A 22 11.88 3.78 -11.39
N GLY A 23 12.79 3.59 -10.44
CA GLY A 23 14.22 3.86 -10.60
C GLY A 23 14.61 5.34 -10.43
N GLN A 24 13.65 6.21 -10.11
CA GLN A 24 13.87 7.63 -9.81
C GLN A 24 13.52 7.97 -8.35
N GLU A 25 13.45 6.96 -7.48
CA GLU A 25 13.16 7.15 -6.07
C GLU A 25 14.28 7.98 -5.40
N PRO A 26 13.93 9.01 -4.63
CA PRO A 26 14.91 9.84 -3.97
C PRO A 26 15.43 9.13 -2.69
N TRP A 27 16.51 8.37 -2.82
CA TRP A 27 17.11 7.57 -1.74
C TRP A 27 17.48 8.33 -0.45
N ARG A 28 17.50 9.67 -0.48
CA ARG A 28 17.78 10.53 0.68
C ARG A 28 16.54 11.25 1.22
N ASP A 29 15.37 11.05 0.61
CA ASP A 29 14.12 11.67 1.05
C ASP A 29 13.53 10.90 2.23
N GLU A 30 13.17 11.64 3.27
CA GLU A 30 12.56 11.08 4.48
C GLU A 30 11.24 10.38 4.20
N ARG A 31 10.49 10.81 3.18
CA ARG A 31 9.21 10.19 2.78
C ARG A 31 9.42 8.78 2.24
N LEU A 32 10.52 8.55 1.51
CA LEU A 32 10.88 7.21 1.04
C LEU A 32 11.21 6.30 2.23
N HIS A 33 12.00 6.79 3.19
CA HIS A 33 12.30 6.04 4.40
C HIS A 33 11.06 5.76 5.24
N ALA A 34 10.13 6.71 5.37
CA ALA A 34 8.87 6.53 6.08
C ALA A 34 8.02 5.39 5.49
N ILE A 35 7.92 5.31 4.15
CA ILE A 35 7.26 4.19 3.47
C ILE A 35 7.97 2.88 3.77
N ALA A 36 9.30 2.85 3.65
CA ALA A 36 10.10 1.65 3.89
C ALA A 36 9.97 1.14 5.33
N ASP A 37 9.95 2.04 6.32
CA ASP A 37 9.81 1.72 7.73
C ASP A 37 8.40 1.20 8.06
N ALA A 38 7.35 1.85 7.54
CA ALA A 38 5.97 1.39 7.71
C ALA A 38 5.74 0.01 7.05
N ALA A 39 6.29 -0.20 5.85
CA ALA A 39 6.20 -1.48 5.15
C ALA A 39 6.95 -2.59 5.91
N ARG A 40 8.13 -2.29 6.47
CA ARG A 40 8.90 -3.23 7.28
C ARG A 40 8.16 -3.62 8.55
N ASP A 41 7.60 -2.66 9.27
CA ASP A 41 6.82 -2.90 10.48
C ASP A 41 5.58 -3.79 10.19
N LEU A 42 4.86 -3.51 9.10
CA LEU A 42 3.74 -4.32 8.65
C LEU A 42 4.15 -5.76 8.30
N ASP A 43 5.24 -5.96 7.56
CA ASP A 43 5.77 -7.29 7.24
C ASP A 43 6.20 -8.05 8.51
N MET A 44 6.93 -7.39 9.42
CA MET A 44 7.33 -7.99 10.69
C MET A 44 6.14 -8.45 11.52
N LYS A 45 5.08 -7.64 11.64
CA LYS A 45 3.87 -7.99 12.38
C LYS A 45 3.12 -9.15 11.72
N ARG A 46 3.00 -9.15 10.38
CA ARG A 46 2.40 -10.27 9.64
C ARG A 46 3.16 -11.57 9.86
N ARG A 47 4.50 -11.57 9.74
CA ARG A 47 5.34 -12.75 9.98
C ARG A 47 5.15 -13.30 11.39
N LYS A 48 5.21 -12.43 12.41
CA LYS A 48 5.00 -12.82 13.81
C LYS A 48 3.61 -13.42 14.07
N TRP A 49 2.58 -12.93 13.37
CA TRP A 49 1.24 -13.47 13.49
C TRP A 49 1.08 -14.81 12.74
N LEU A 50 1.73 -14.96 11.58
CA LEU A 50 1.68 -16.17 10.76
C LEU A 50 2.39 -17.35 11.43
N ASP A 51 3.53 -17.09 12.06
CA ASP A 51 4.37 -18.13 12.67
C ASP A 51 4.81 -17.74 14.10
N PRO A 52 3.88 -17.73 15.07
CA PRO A 52 4.21 -17.45 16.45
C PRO A 52 4.84 -18.68 17.14
N GLU A 53 5.80 -18.45 18.02
CA GLU A 53 6.41 -19.52 18.81
C GLU A 53 5.40 -20.14 19.79
N GLY A 54 5.47 -21.46 19.97
CA GLY A 54 4.74 -22.17 21.02
C GLY A 54 3.27 -22.51 20.73
N ILE A 55 2.79 -22.35 19.48
CA ILE A 55 1.44 -22.78 19.10
C ILE A 55 1.41 -24.22 18.54
N THR A 56 0.24 -24.86 18.60
CA THR A 56 0.05 -26.20 18.05
C THR A 56 -0.05 -26.18 16.52
N ALA A 57 0.26 -27.30 15.86
CA ALA A 57 0.10 -27.43 14.40
C ALA A 57 -1.34 -27.17 13.93
N ALA A 58 -2.33 -27.51 14.75
CA ALA A 58 -3.75 -27.26 14.47
C ALA A 58 -4.09 -25.76 14.46
N GLU A 59 -3.49 -24.98 15.35
CA GLU A 59 -3.64 -23.52 15.39
C GLU A 59 -2.87 -22.86 14.25
N LEU A 60 -1.66 -23.34 13.95
CA LEU A 60 -0.83 -22.82 12.86
C LEU A 60 -1.54 -22.95 11.50
N LYS A 61 -2.26 -24.05 11.27
CA LYS A 61 -3.07 -24.24 10.05
C LYS A 61 -4.14 -23.16 9.85
N LYS A 62 -4.60 -22.51 10.93
CA LYS A 62 -5.57 -21.41 10.86
C LYS A 62 -4.91 -20.06 10.61
N ARG A 63 -3.60 -19.93 10.78
CA ARG A 63 -2.84 -18.69 10.58
C ARG A 63 -2.46 -18.52 9.10
N THR A 64 -3.44 -18.18 8.27
CA THR A 64 -3.21 -17.82 6.86
C THR A 64 -3.37 -16.32 6.65
N LEU A 65 -2.72 -15.75 5.63
CA LEU A 65 -2.93 -14.35 5.27
C LEU A 65 -4.42 -14.07 5.00
N THR A 66 -5.11 -14.96 4.28
CA THR A 66 -6.56 -14.84 4.05
C THR A 66 -7.32 -14.68 5.36
N ASN A 67 -7.04 -15.51 6.37
CA ASN A 67 -7.72 -15.41 7.66
C ASN A 67 -7.35 -14.13 8.41
N LEU A 68 -6.08 -13.71 8.38
CA LEU A 68 -5.63 -12.45 8.98
C LEU A 68 -6.38 -11.25 8.39
N TYR A 69 -6.50 -11.19 7.06
CA TYR A 69 -7.19 -10.09 6.38
C TYR A 69 -8.71 -10.13 6.53
N ASN A 70 -9.29 -11.32 6.70
CA ASN A 70 -10.72 -11.47 7.00
C ASN A 70 -11.05 -11.05 8.45
N GLU A 71 -10.21 -11.42 9.42
CA GLU A 71 -10.36 -11.04 10.83
C GLU A 71 -10.07 -9.54 11.04
N ARG A 72 -9.10 -9.01 10.28
CA ARG A 72 -8.67 -7.61 10.26
C ARG A 72 -8.50 -7.00 11.67
N PRO A 73 -7.61 -7.56 12.50
CA PRO A 73 -7.40 -7.09 13.87
C PRO A 73 -6.91 -5.63 13.91
N ALA A 74 -7.18 -4.93 15.01
CA ALA A 74 -6.88 -3.49 15.14
C ALA A 74 -5.40 -3.13 14.86
N TRP A 75 -4.45 -4.00 15.23
CA TRP A 75 -3.04 -3.75 14.92
C TRP A 75 -2.74 -3.76 13.41
N LEU A 76 -3.47 -4.57 12.64
CA LEU A 76 -3.33 -4.65 11.18
C LEU A 76 -3.87 -3.38 10.54
N GLU A 77 -5.04 -2.91 11.00
CA GLU A 77 -5.62 -1.64 10.58
C GLU A 77 -4.68 -0.47 10.83
N HIS A 78 -4.13 -0.36 12.04
CA HIS A 78 -3.21 0.72 12.37
C HIS A 78 -1.92 0.66 11.53
N ALA A 79 -1.39 -0.54 11.28
CA ALA A 79 -0.20 -0.70 10.45
C ALA A 79 -0.47 -0.34 8.97
N HIS A 80 -1.65 -0.67 8.44
CA HIS A 80 -2.07 -0.24 7.12
C HIS A 80 -2.29 1.27 7.05
N ALA A 81 -2.98 1.86 8.03
CA ALA A 81 -3.20 3.31 8.08
C ALA A 81 -1.88 4.11 8.14
N ALA A 82 -0.88 3.60 8.87
CA ALA A 82 0.45 4.21 8.91
C ALA A 82 1.16 4.14 7.55
N LEU A 83 1.07 3.00 6.85
CA LEU A 83 1.63 2.86 5.51
C LEU A 83 0.92 3.75 4.49
N ASP A 84 -0.42 3.79 4.52
CA ASP A 84 -1.23 4.63 3.65
C ASP A 84 -0.90 6.12 3.86
N TRP A 85 -0.71 6.55 5.11
CA TRP A 85 -0.28 7.92 5.42
C TRP A 85 1.12 8.25 4.89
N ALA A 86 2.08 7.33 5.00
CA ALA A 86 3.43 7.52 4.46
C ALA A 86 3.40 7.67 2.93
N VAL A 87 2.61 6.83 2.24
CA VAL A 87 2.41 6.91 0.79
C VAL A 87 1.69 8.20 0.41
N TRP A 88 0.66 8.61 1.15
CA TRP A 88 -0.07 9.86 0.95
C TRP A 88 0.87 11.07 1.00
N THR A 89 1.75 11.11 2.00
CA THR A 89 2.76 12.15 2.17
C THR A 89 3.76 12.16 1.01
N ALA A 90 4.13 10.99 0.48
CA ALA A 90 5.01 10.89 -0.69
C ALA A 90 4.38 11.48 -1.96
N TYR A 91 3.07 11.35 -2.14
CA TYR A 91 2.34 12.03 -3.22
C TYR A 91 2.30 13.56 -3.07
N GLY A 92 2.61 14.09 -1.88
CA GLY A 92 2.56 15.53 -1.61
C GLY A 92 1.14 16.09 -1.58
N TRP A 93 0.16 15.28 -1.15
CA TRP A 93 -1.22 15.73 -1.02
C TRP A 93 -1.47 16.34 0.36
N ASP A 94 -2.00 17.56 0.40
CA ASP A 94 -2.14 18.38 1.61
C ASP A 94 -3.36 18.02 2.50
N ASP A 95 -4.08 16.93 2.22
CA ASP A 95 -5.22 16.55 3.05
C ASP A 95 -4.75 16.10 4.44
N PRO A 96 -5.42 16.55 5.52
CA PRO A 96 -4.97 16.28 6.89
C PRO A 96 -5.13 14.81 7.30
N VAL A 97 -6.00 14.06 6.63
CA VAL A 97 -6.29 12.64 6.93
C VAL A 97 -6.56 11.90 5.62
N SER A 98 -5.69 10.96 5.25
CA SER A 98 -5.83 10.16 4.01
C SER A 98 -7.14 9.37 3.98
N ALA A 99 -7.52 8.75 5.10
CA ALA A 99 -8.73 7.93 5.23
C ALA A 99 -10.04 8.72 5.09
N ALA A 100 -10.02 10.05 5.21
CA ALA A 100 -11.20 10.89 5.03
C ALA A 100 -11.42 11.31 3.58
N VAL A 101 -10.46 11.01 2.69
CA VAL A 101 -10.54 11.41 1.28
C VAL A 101 -11.36 10.39 0.50
N PRO A 102 -12.42 10.81 -0.21
CA PRO A 102 -13.25 9.89 -0.96
C PRO A 102 -12.50 9.35 -2.18
N GLU A 103 -12.83 8.12 -2.57
CA GLU A 103 -12.12 7.38 -3.62
C GLU A 103 -12.09 8.10 -4.96
N ASP A 104 -13.19 8.74 -5.36
CA ASP A 104 -13.31 9.51 -6.60
C ASP A 104 -12.28 10.65 -6.67
N LYS A 105 -12.01 11.32 -5.54
CA LYS A 105 -10.97 12.35 -5.45
C LYS A 105 -9.56 11.76 -5.57
N ILE A 106 -9.32 10.58 -5.00
CA ILE A 106 -8.04 9.86 -5.16
C ILE A 106 -7.83 9.50 -6.63
N LEU A 107 -8.87 8.93 -7.28
CA LEU A 107 -8.83 8.55 -8.69
C LEU A 107 -8.62 9.76 -9.61
N ALA A 108 -9.28 10.89 -9.33
CA ALA A 108 -9.10 12.13 -10.09
C ALA A 108 -7.64 12.61 -10.06
N ARG A 109 -7.01 12.62 -8.88
CA ARG A 109 -5.59 13.01 -8.72
C ARG A 109 -4.64 12.05 -9.43
N LEU A 110 -4.87 10.75 -9.32
CA LEU A 110 -4.07 9.74 -10.03
C LEU A 110 -4.23 9.88 -11.55
N PHE A 111 -5.42 10.23 -12.03
CA PHE A 111 -5.68 10.49 -13.44
C PHE A 111 -4.94 11.76 -13.92
N GLU A 112 -5.00 12.86 -13.18
CA GLU A 112 -4.23 14.08 -13.47
C GLU A 112 -2.72 13.81 -13.53
N LEU A 113 -2.19 13.04 -12.58
CA LEU A 113 -0.80 12.62 -12.57
C LEU A 113 -0.44 11.74 -13.78
N ASN A 114 -1.36 10.86 -14.19
CA ASN A 114 -1.19 10.04 -15.39
C ASN A 114 -1.13 10.88 -16.66
N LEU A 115 -2.00 11.88 -16.79
CA LEU A 115 -1.98 12.81 -17.93
C LEU A 115 -0.66 13.57 -18.01
N ALA A 116 -0.23 14.18 -16.91
CA ALA A 116 1.02 14.95 -16.86
C ALA A 116 2.25 14.13 -17.27
N ARG A 117 2.34 12.88 -16.82
CA ARG A 117 3.48 12.00 -17.12
C ARG A 117 3.41 11.36 -18.50
N SER A 118 2.22 11.12 -19.03
CA SER A 118 2.05 10.63 -20.40
C SER A 118 2.52 11.68 -21.41
N THR A 119 2.25 12.96 -21.15
CA THR A 119 2.79 14.06 -21.95
C THR A 119 4.32 14.13 -21.89
N GLN A 120 4.94 13.90 -20.73
CA GLN A 120 6.41 13.87 -20.59
C GLN A 120 7.09 12.67 -21.25
N ARG A 121 6.42 11.52 -21.39
CA ARG A 121 6.98 10.34 -22.08
C ARG A 121 6.87 10.41 -23.60
N ALA A 122 5.99 11.26 -24.13
CA ALA A 122 5.77 11.43 -25.57
C ALA A 122 6.58 12.58 -26.19
N ALA A 123 7.26 13.38 -25.37
CA ALA A 123 8.14 14.49 -25.76
C ALA A 123 9.61 14.07 -25.74
#